data_AF-A0A0K9P8N1-F1
#
_entry.id   AF-A0A0K9P8N1-F1
#
_cell.length_a   1.000
_cell.length_b   1.000
_cell.length_c   1.000
_cell.angle_alpha   90.00
_cell.angle_beta   90.00
_cell.angle_gamma   90.00
#
_symmetry.space_group_name_H-M   'P 1'
#
loop_
_entity.id
_entity.type
_entity.pdbx_description
1 polymer ?
#
loop_
_entity_poly.entity_id
_entity_poly.type
_entity_poly.pdbx_seq_one_letter_code
_entity_poly.pdbx_strand_id
1 'polypeptide(L)'
;MEENNKIIDEATSFLLNPGEISPPIIEKENTYYINGLPSMERNKKAEYKALEEQNINVIGVFGMGGIGKKTLMQQMNNEMEKRSYFKFVIMNNVGGIVDDQLTTAKENILSRCLEKVKGNILIIFDDVWEPLNFTEIGIPLPNKSCKIIVTTRDQTVCKTMGAKEIIIDALGTDESWKLFESINVGSNKDVDAEVKHAVCKECAGLPLAISVVAKSLNNNKLGEDDWLKSLRYLKNVDPEGTGGRKRIVYMSVELSYDGFEENKLKIYF
;
A
#
# COMPACT_ATOMS: atom_id res chain seq x y z
N MET A 1 8.60 -10.91 -7.53
CA MET A 1 8.18 -12.19 -6.93
C MET A 1 9.30 -12.80 -6.10
N GLU A 2 10.54 -12.94 -6.60
CA GLU A 2 11.66 -13.52 -5.82
C GLU A 2 12.05 -12.70 -4.56
N GLU A 3 12.11 -11.37 -4.62
CA GLU A 3 12.45 -10.53 -3.45
C GLU A 3 11.39 -10.58 -2.33
N ASN A 4 10.10 -10.56 -2.68
CA ASN A 4 9.03 -10.65 -1.68
C ASN A 4 9.06 -11.99 -0.94
N ASN A 5 9.37 -13.09 -1.64
CA ASN A 5 9.48 -14.40 -1.00
C ASN A 5 10.67 -14.46 -0.03
N LYS A 6 11.81 -13.85 -0.40
CA LYS A 6 12.98 -13.76 0.48
C LYS A 6 12.68 -13.00 1.78
N ILE A 7 11.99 -11.85 1.71
CA ILE A 7 11.63 -11.06 2.90
C ILE A 7 10.70 -11.87 3.81
N ILE A 8 9.75 -12.60 3.23
CA ILE A 8 8.82 -13.46 3.98
C ILE A 8 9.58 -14.62 4.66
N ASP A 9 10.54 -15.24 3.98
CA ASP A 9 11.36 -16.31 4.53
C ASP A 9 12.27 -15.82 5.67
N GLU A 10 12.88 -14.63 5.51
CA GLU A 10 13.68 -13.98 6.54
C GLU A 10 12.84 -13.57 7.75
N ALA A 11 11.65 -13.01 7.50
CA ALA A 11 10.66 -12.70 8.53
C ALA A 11 10.25 -13.94 9.31
N THR A 12 9.91 -15.02 8.62
CA THR A 12 9.51 -16.30 9.22
C THR A 12 10.67 -16.88 10.03
N SER A 13 11.90 -16.83 9.51
CA SER A 13 13.10 -17.29 10.20
C SER A 13 13.39 -16.48 11.46
N PHE A 14 13.27 -15.15 11.39
CA PHE A 14 13.39 -14.23 12.53
C PHE A 14 12.36 -14.55 13.61
N LEU A 15 11.10 -14.73 13.20
CA LEU A 15 9.97 -15.02 14.08
C LEU A 15 10.13 -16.37 14.80
N LEU A 16 10.77 -17.37 14.15
CA LEU A 16 11.04 -18.68 14.74
C LEU A 16 12.31 -18.72 15.61
N ASN A 17 13.27 -17.79 15.43
CA ASN A 17 14.56 -17.77 16.15
C ASN A 17 14.92 -16.35 16.66
N PRO A 18 14.11 -15.75 17.55
CA PRO A 18 14.30 -14.40 18.01
C PRO A 18 15.56 -14.27 18.88
N GLY A 19 16.38 -13.27 18.56
CA GLY A 19 17.63 -12.98 19.29
C GLY A 19 18.86 -13.67 18.70
N GLU A 20 18.69 -14.66 17.82
CA GLU A 20 19.76 -15.23 17.01
C GLU A 20 19.82 -14.58 15.62
N ILE A 21 18.65 -14.24 15.07
CA ILE A 21 18.50 -13.61 13.75
C ILE A 21 18.07 -12.15 13.94
N SER A 22 18.66 -11.24 13.17
CA SER A 22 18.20 -9.85 13.09
C SER A 22 16.89 -9.76 12.30
N PRO A 23 15.99 -8.82 12.62
CA PRO A 23 14.80 -8.57 11.81
C PRO A 23 15.19 -8.32 10.34
N PRO A 24 14.36 -8.73 9.37
CA PRO A 24 14.60 -8.40 7.97
C PRO A 24 14.65 -6.87 7.81
N ILE A 25 15.63 -6.41 7.04
CA ILE A 25 15.73 -5.00 6.66
C ILE A 25 14.79 -4.80 5.48
N ILE A 26 13.71 -4.06 5.69
CA ILE A 26 12.84 -3.65 4.58
C ILE A 26 13.51 -2.46 3.90
N GLU A 27 13.91 -2.65 2.65
CA GLU A 27 14.51 -1.59 1.85
C GLU A 27 13.62 -0.35 1.79
N LYS A 28 14.26 0.83 1.74
CA LYS A 28 13.53 2.08 1.64
C LYS A 28 12.95 2.23 0.26
N GLU A 29 11.64 2.41 0.20
CA GLU A 29 10.99 2.79 -1.03
C GLU A 29 10.94 4.31 -1.18
N ASN A 30 11.05 4.80 -2.42
CA ASN A 30 10.89 6.21 -2.69
C ASN A 30 9.42 6.60 -2.53
N THR A 31 9.07 7.21 -1.41
CA THR A 31 7.73 7.71 -1.12
C THR A 31 7.62 9.23 -1.19
N TYR A 32 8.63 9.93 -1.73
CA TYR A 32 8.69 11.40 -1.67
C TYR A 32 7.54 12.08 -2.45
N TYR A 33 7.01 11.43 -3.47
CA TYR A 33 5.94 11.98 -4.33
C TYR A 33 4.60 12.16 -3.61
N ILE A 34 4.40 11.52 -2.46
CA ILE A 34 3.23 11.74 -1.60
C ILE A 34 3.52 12.64 -0.40
N ASN A 35 4.75 13.13 -0.24
CA ASN A 35 5.08 14.01 0.88
C ASN A 35 4.38 15.36 0.73
N GLY A 36 3.80 15.83 1.84
CA GLY A 36 3.07 17.10 1.85
C GLY A 36 1.71 17.04 1.15
N LEU A 37 1.16 15.83 0.94
CA LEU A 37 -0.28 15.63 0.73
C LEU A 37 -0.98 15.58 2.10
N PRO A 38 -1.84 16.55 2.45
CA PRO A 38 -2.52 16.60 3.75
C PRO A 38 -3.26 15.33 4.16
N SER A 39 -3.87 14.62 3.21
CA SER A 39 -4.56 13.34 3.44
C SER A 39 -3.58 12.25 3.89
N MET A 40 -2.43 12.13 3.22
CA MET A 40 -1.39 11.14 3.56
C MET A 40 -0.76 11.44 4.92
N GLU A 41 -0.47 12.70 5.22
CA GLU A 41 0.04 13.10 6.54
C GLU A 41 -0.97 12.81 7.66
N ARG A 42 -2.27 13.01 7.41
CA ARG A 42 -3.34 12.67 8.35
C ARG A 42 -3.41 11.16 8.59
N ASN A 43 -3.37 10.36 7.53
CA ASN A 43 -3.42 8.90 7.61
C ASN A 43 -2.22 8.36 8.39
N LYS A 44 -1.02 8.86 8.09
CA LYS A 44 0.21 8.54 8.82
C LYS A 44 0.11 8.89 10.31
N LYS A 45 -0.41 10.07 10.64
CA LYS A 45 -0.62 10.48 12.03
C LYS A 45 -1.63 9.57 12.76
N ALA A 46 -2.69 9.13 12.08
CA ALA A 46 -3.68 8.21 12.65
C ALA A 46 -3.05 6.85 12.96
N GLU A 47 -2.20 6.34 12.07
CA GLU A 47 -1.46 5.10 12.24
C GLU A 47 -0.48 5.17 13.41
N TYR A 48 0.35 6.21 13.48
CA TYR A 48 1.27 6.41 14.61
C TYR A 48 0.53 6.47 15.94
N LYS A 49 -0.59 7.21 15.99
CA LYS A 49 -1.39 7.29 17.20
C LYS A 49 -1.90 5.91 17.62
N ALA A 50 -2.40 5.10 16.68
CA ALA A 50 -2.88 3.76 16.97
C ALA A 50 -1.75 2.81 17.44
N LEU A 51 -0.53 2.98 16.92
CA LEU A 51 0.64 2.23 17.38
C LEU A 51 1.05 2.59 18.82
N GLU A 52 0.88 3.84 19.24
CA GLU A 52 1.18 4.31 20.61
C GLU A 52 0.11 3.91 21.65
N GLU A 53 -1.12 3.61 21.23
CA GLU A 53 -2.21 3.21 22.13
C GLU A 53 -1.98 1.81 22.72
N GLN A 54 -1.67 1.70 24.02
CA GLN A 54 -1.29 0.42 24.67
C GLN A 54 -2.35 -0.69 24.58
N ASN A 55 -3.63 -0.33 24.49
CA ASN A 55 -4.75 -1.29 24.46
C ASN A 55 -5.12 -1.76 23.04
N ILE A 56 -4.41 -1.29 22.01
CA ILE A 56 -4.64 -1.68 20.63
C ILE A 56 -3.55 -2.65 20.19
N ASN A 57 -3.88 -3.90 19.89
CA ASN A 57 -2.92 -4.84 19.31
C ASN A 57 -3.01 -4.93 17.79
N VAL A 58 -4.20 -4.75 17.23
CA VAL A 58 -4.46 -4.91 15.79
C VAL A 58 -5.00 -3.61 15.21
N ILE A 59 -4.37 -3.15 14.14
CA ILE A 59 -4.74 -1.96 13.38
C ILE A 59 -5.12 -2.43 11.98
N GLY A 60 -6.32 -2.07 11.54
CA GLY A 60 -6.84 -2.44 10.22
C GLY A 60 -6.85 -1.22 9.30
N VAL A 61 -5.97 -1.20 8.31
CA VAL A 61 -5.90 -0.15 7.28
C VAL A 61 -6.74 -0.61 6.09
N PHE A 62 -7.91 0.01 5.91
CA PHE A 62 -8.83 -0.36 4.84
C PHE A 62 -8.96 0.76 3.81
N GLY A 63 -9.14 0.37 2.55
CA GLY A 63 -9.41 1.30 1.46
C GLY A 63 -9.37 0.60 0.10
N MET A 64 -9.76 1.31 -0.95
CA MET A 64 -9.84 0.74 -2.29
C MET A 64 -8.47 0.25 -2.82
N GLY A 65 -8.47 -0.59 -3.86
CA GLY A 65 -7.24 -0.91 -4.60
C GLY A 65 -6.63 0.37 -5.21
N GLY A 66 -5.30 0.48 -5.19
CA GLY A 66 -4.58 1.64 -5.73
C GLY A 66 -4.69 2.94 -4.91
N ILE A 67 -5.33 2.90 -3.74
CA ILE A 67 -5.57 4.07 -2.87
C ILE A 67 -4.33 4.53 -2.08
N GLY A 68 -3.28 3.70 -2.02
CA GLY A 68 -2.03 4.02 -1.30
C GLY A 68 -1.84 3.34 0.05
N LYS A 69 -2.59 2.28 0.40
CA LYS A 69 -2.39 1.52 1.66
C LYS A 69 -0.96 1.01 1.82
N LYS A 70 -0.43 0.30 0.82
CA LYS A 70 0.95 -0.21 0.81
C LYS A 70 1.96 0.95 0.90
N THR A 71 1.69 2.05 0.21
CA THR A 71 2.52 3.26 0.25
C THR A 71 2.58 3.90 1.63
N LEU A 72 1.46 3.89 2.37
CA LEU A 72 1.42 4.32 3.77
C LEU A 72 2.32 3.44 4.65
N MET A 73 2.28 2.12 4.46
CA MET A 73 3.16 1.18 5.19
C MET A 73 4.64 1.44 4.90
N GLN A 74 4.97 1.69 3.63
CA GLN A 74 6.33 2.01 3.18
C GLN A 74 6.83 3.32 3.79
N GLN A 75 5.99 4.37 3.84
CA GLN A 75 6.35 5.63 4.51
C GLN A 75 6.66 5.42 5.98
N MET A 76 5.81 4.65 6.67
CA MET A 76 6.03 4.33 8.07
C MET A 76 7.33 3.53 8.25
N ASN A 77 7.60 2.53 7.42
CA ASN A 77 8.86 1.77 7.43
C ASN A 77 10.08 2.71 7.31
N ASN A 78 10.06 3.62 6.32
CA ASN A 78 11.12 4.59 6.08
C ASN A 78 11.40 5.52 7.28
N GLU A 79 10.36 5.87 8.04
CA GLU A 79 10.46 6.77 9.19
C GLU A 79 10.79 6.03 10.51
N MET A 80 10.32 4.79 10.67
CA MET A 80 10.47 4.01 11.89
C MET A 80 11.88 3.46 12.10
N GLU A 81 12.64 3.24 11.03
CA GLU A 81 14.08 2.90 11.13
C GLU A 81 14.84 3.96 11.95
N LYS A 82 14.42 5.24 11.87
CA LYS A 82 15.03 6.34 12.64
C LYS A 82 14.67 6.31 14.12
N ARG A 83 13.68 5.51 14.53
CA ARG A 83 13.08 5.55 15.86
C ARG A 83 13.36 4.31 16.73
N SER A 84 14.01 3.25 16.25
CA SER A 84 14.42 2.08 17.06
C SER A 84 13.28 1.25 17.72
N TYR A 85 12.01 1.65 17.57
CA TYR A 85 10.94 1.10 18.42
C TYR A 85 10.30 -0.20 17.92
N PHE A 86 10.43 -0.57 16.64
CA PHE A 86 9.74 -1.75 16.10
C PHE A 86 10.61 -2.58 15.16
N LYS A 87 10.63 -3.89 15.39
CA LYS A 87 11.21 -4.90 14.49
C LYS A 87 10.15 -5.27 13.47
N PHE A 88 10.40 -4.99 12.19
CA PHE A 88 9.42 -5.13 11.10
C PHE A 88 9.40 -6.54 10.51
N VAL A 89 8.20 -7.03 10.21
CA VAL A 89 7.96 -8.24 9.41
C VAL A 89 6.78 -7.95 8.48
N ILE A 90 7.00 -7.95 7.16
CA ILE A 90 5.90 -7.93 6.18
C ILE A 90 5.60 -9.37 5.78
N MET A 91 4.35 -9.79 5.98
CA MET A 91 3.81 -11.04 5.46
C MET A 91 2.80 -10.71 4.38
N ASN A 92 3.07 -11.06 3.13
CA ASN A 92 2.06 -11.01 2.08
C ASN A 92 1.15 -12.22 2.21
N ASN A 93 -0.16 -12.00 2.23
CA ASN A 93 -1.11 -13.09 2.15
C ASN A 93 -1.27 -13.53 0.69
N VAL A 94 -0.28 -14.24 0.15
CA VAL A 94 -0.52 -15.05 -1.05
C VAL A 94 -1.27 -16.28 -0.54
N GLY A 95 -2.59 -16.32 -0.76
CA GLY A 95 -3.52 -17.32 -0.21
C GLY A 95 -3.05 -18.76 -0.34
N GLY A 96 -2.28 -19.20 0.67
CA GLY A 96 -1.56 -20.48 0.68
C GLY A 96 -0.35 -20.52 1.63
N ILE A 97 0.25 -19.38 2.00
CA ILE A 97 1.42 -19.38 2.91
C ILE A 97 1.04 -19.66 4.39
N VAL A 98 -0.20 -19.37 4.79
CA VAL A 98 -0.68 -19.65 6.14
C VAL A 98 -1.00 -21.13 6.36
N ASP A 99 -1.20 -21.92 5.29
CA ASP A 99 -1.68 -23.30 5.41
C ASP A 99 -0.54 -24.34 5.57
N ASP A 100 0.60 -24.14 4.89
CA ASP A 100 1.67 -25.16 4.89
C ASP A 100 2.84 -24.85 5.84
N GLN A 101 3.08 -23.56 6.16
CA GLN A 101 4.26 -23.16 6.92
C GLN A 101 3.99 -22.89 8.40
N LEU A 102 2.76 -23.01 8.91
CA LEU A 102 2.45 -22.76 10.32
C LEU A 102 1.67 -23.93 10.95
N THR A 103 2.25 -25.12 10.92
CA THR A 103 1.72 -26.26 11.67
C THR A 103 1.72 -25.98 13.19
N THR A 104 0.88 -26.69 13.94
CA THR A 104 0.70 -26.56 15.41
C THR A 104 2.00 -26.59 16.25
N ALA A 105 3.06 -27.19 15.71
CA ALA A 105 4.40 -27.14 16.31
C ALA A 105 5.03 -25.73 16.23
N LYS A 106 4.81 -25.01 15.13
CA LYS A 106 5.29 -23.65 14.90
C LYS A 106 4.48 -22.59 15.65
N GLU A 107 3.19 -22.81 15.92
CA GLU A 107 2.38 -21.95 16.82
C GLU A 107 3.02 -21.80 18.22
N ASN A 108 3.39 -22.93 18.81
CA ASN A 108 4.05 -23.00 20.12
C ASN A 108 5.46 -22.42 20.10
N ILE A 109 6.13 -22.43 18.95
CA ILE A 109 7.45 -21.82 18.77
C ILE A 109 7.29 -20.31 18.66
N LEU A 110 6.42 -19.81 17.79
CA LEU A 110 6.24 -18.38 17.56
C LEU A 110 5.80 -17.63 18.82
N SER A 111 4.82 -18.18 19.53
CA SER A 111 4.35 -17.62 20.81
C SER A 111 5.49 -17.49 21.84
N ARG A 112 6.24 -18.57 22.08
CA ARG A 112 7.44 -18.56 22.96
C ARG A 112 8.54 -17.63 22.45
N CYS A 113 8.62 -17.45 21.15
CA CYS A 113 9.61 -16.59 20.51
C CYS A 113 9.28 -15.12 20.74
N LEU A 114 8.03 -14.71 20.54
CA LEU A 114 7.56 -13.36 20.81
C LEU A 114 7.78 -12.94 22.28
N GLU A 115 7.64 -13.87 23.23
CA GLU A 115 7.95 -13.62 24.65
C GLU A 115 9.43 -13.30 24.92
N LYS A 116 10.34 -13.83 24.09
CA LYS A 116 11.80 -13.64 24.24
C LYS A 116 12.32 -12.38 23.56
N VAL A 117 11.53 -11.75 22.69
CA VAL A 117 11.98 -10.56 21.97
C VAL A 117 12.00 -9.36 22.92
N LYS A 118 13.19 -8.78 23.10
CA LYS A 118 13.34 -7.47 23.75
C LYS A 118 12.88 -6.37 22.80
N GLY A 119 11.98 -5.50 23.27
CA GLY A 119 11.40 -4.38 22.52
C GLY A 119 10.02 -4.70 21.95
N ASN A 120 9.43 -3.73 21.25
CA ASN A 120 8.17 -3.95 20.56
C ASN A 120 8.42 -4.50 19.15
N ILE A 121 7.55 -5.38 18.69
CA ILE A 121 7.54 -5.96 17.34
C ILE A 121 6.33 -5.41 16.60
N LEU A 122 6.53 -5.07 15.33
CA LEU A 122 5.46 -4.71 14.43
C LEU A 122 5.39 -5.72 13.29
N ILE A 123 4.27 -6.41 13.18
CA ILE A 123 3.98 -7.35 12.10
C ILE A 123 2.97 -6.69 11.16
N ILE A 124 3.25 -6.69 9.87
CA ILE A 124 2.39 -6.13 8.84
C ILE A 124 1.91 -7.27 7.95
N PHE A 125 0.61 -7.49 7.89
CA PHE A 125 -0.03 -8.36 6.91
C PHE A 125 -0.57 -7.51 5.76
N ASP A 126 0.05 -7.61 4.59
CA ASP A 126 -0.36 -6.82 3.42
C ASP A 126 -1.35 -7.59 2.53
N ASP A 127 -2.35 -6.87 2.03
CA ASP A 127 -3.44 -7.33 1.16
C ASP A 127 -4.17 -8.58 1.68
N VAL A 128 -4.68 -8.51 2.90
CA VAL A 128 -5.46 -9.59 3.53
C VAL A 128 -6.89 -9.62 2.99
N TRP A 129 -7.28 -10.78 2.44
CA TRP A 129 -8.60 -10.98 1.83
C TRP A 129 -9.62 -11.59 2.79
N GLU A 130 -9.17 -12.38 3.77
CA GLU A 130 -10.02 -13.03 4.78
C GLU A 130 -9.51 -12.75 6.20
N PRO A 131 -10.38 -12.68 7.22
CA PRO A 131 -9.98 -12.46 8.61
C PRO A 131 -8.94 -13.49 9.08
N LEU A 132 -7.88 -13.02 9.75
CA LEU A 132 -6.85 -13.89 10.31
C LEU A 132 -7.19 -14.33 11.73
N ASN A 133 -6.96 -15.60 12.03
CA ASN A 133 -6.97 -16.10 13.40
C ASN A 133 -5.56 -15.97 14.00
N PHE A 134 -5.33 -14.93 14.79
CA PHE A 134 -4.02 -14.64 15.38
C PHE A 134 -3.47 -15.77 16.26
N THR A 135 -4.35 -16.55 16.92
CA THR A 135 -3.95 -17.68 17.75
C THR A 135 -3.46 -18.86 16.90
N GLU A 136 -4.17 -19.19 15.82
CA GLU A 136 -3.77 -20.25 14.88
C GLU A 136 -2.48 -19.88 14.13
N ILE A 137 -2.26 -18.59 13.88
CA ILE A 137 -0.98 -18.14 13.31
C ILE A 137 0.11 -17.95 14.38
N GLY A 138 -0.05 -18.44 15.61
CA GLY A 138 0.97 -18.43 16.65
C GLY A 138 1.28 -17.05 17.27
N ILE A 139 0.42 -16.06 17.09
CA ILE A 139 0.53 -14.71 17.66
C ILE A 139 -0.64 -14.49 18.64
N PRO A 140 -0.63 -15.13 19.82
CA PRO A 140 -1.72 -14.97 20.78
C PRO A 140 -1.86 -13.51 21.21
N LEU A 141 -3.08 -12.99 21.15
CA LEU A 141 -3.44 -11.64 21.57
C LEU A 141 -4.28 -11.69 22.86
N PRO A 142 -4.21 -10.66 23.74
CA PRO A 142 -3.39 -9.45 23.61
C PRO A 142 -1.91 -9.69 23.91
N ASN A 143 -1.02 -8.95 23.25
CA ASN A 143 0.43 -9.07 23.43
C ASN A 143 1.07 -7.69 23.65
N LYS A 144 1.68 -7.45 24.82
CA LYS A 144 2.23 -6.13 25.16
C LYS A 144 3.41 -5.70 24.30
N SER A 145 4.12 -6.67 23.72
CA SER A 145 5.33 -6.46 22.94
C SER A 145 5.09 -6.61 21.43
N CYS A 146 3.84 -6.83 20.99
CA CYS A 146 3.51 -7.06 19.58
C CYS A 146 2.31 -6.21 19.13
N LYS A 147 2.54 -5.48 18.05
CA LYS A 147 1.53 -4.75 17.28
C LYS A 147 1.39 -5.40 15.91
N ILE A 148 0.18 -5.38 15.39
CA ILE A 148 -0.17 -5.93 14.09
C ILE A 148 -0.85 -4.84 13.27
N ILE A 149 -0.38 -4.63 12.05
CA ILE A 149 -1.12 -3.88 11.03
C ILE A 149 -1.58 -4.86 9.96
N VAL A 150 -2.83 -4.73 9.57
CA VAL A 150 -3.41 -5.47 8.45
C VAL A 150 -3.85 -4.46 7.40
N THR A 151 -3.41 -4.60 6.15
CA THR A 151 -4.00 -3.85 5.03
C THR A 151 -5.04 -4.72 4.33
N THR A 152 -6.18 -4.13 3.99
CA THR A 152 -7.25 -4.86 3.28
C THR A 152 -8.08 -3.95 2.39
N ARG A 153 -8.80 -4.54 1.45
CA ARG A 153 -9.80 -3.85 0.63
C ARG A 153 -11.20 -3.98 1.21
N ASP A 154 -11.39 -4.87 2.17
CA ASP A 154 -12.69 -5.18 2.75
C ASP A 154 -12.74 -4.76 4.21
N GLN A 155 -13.60 -3.79 4.52
CA GLN A 155 -13.78 -3.31 5.89
C GLN A 155 -14.30 -4.42 6.82
N THR A 156 -15.03 -5.41 6.31
CA THR A 156 -15.56 -6.52 7.11
C THR A 156 -14.44 -7.38 7.70
N VAL A 157 -13.29 -7.49 7.01
CA VAL A 157 -12.09 -8.15 7.52
C VAL A 157 -11.60 -7.47 8.79
N CYS A 158 -11.44 -6.15 8.77
CA CYS A 158 -11.02 -5.37 9.96
C CYS A 158 -12.01 -5.53 11.13
N LYS A 159 -13.32 -5.43 10.84
CA LYS A 159 -14.37 -5.54 11.87
C LYS A 159 -14.41 -6.91 12.51
N THR A 160 -14.25 -7.97 11.72
CA THR A 160 -14.27 -9.36 12.20
C THR A 160 -13.10 -9.63 13.13
N MET A 161 -11.92 -9.07 12.86
CA MET A 161 -10.74 -9.17 13.73
C MET A 161 -10.79 -8.23 14.96
N GLY A 162 -11.83 -7.40 15.09
CA GLY A 162 -11.90 -6.38 16.16
C GLY A 162 -10.78 -5.33 16.07
N ALA A 163 -10.27 -5.07 14.86
CA ALA A 163 -9.13 -4.18 14.65
C ALA A 163 -9.50 -2.70 14.82
N LYS A 164 -8.52 -1.88 15.23
CA LYS A 164 -8.63 -0.42 15.17
C LYS A 164 -8.62 0.02 13.70
N GLU A 165 -9.76 0.46 13.20
CA GLU A 165 -9.90 0.82 11.79
C GLU A 165 -9.27 2.18 11.46
N ILE A 166 -8.48 2.20 10.39
CA ILE A 166 -7.98 3.39 9.70
C ILE A 166 -8.50 3.34 8.27
N ILE A 167 -9.30 4.34 7.91
CA ILE A 167 -9.96 4.42 6.61
C ILE A 167 -9.12 5.30 5.70
N ILE A 168 -8.72 4.75 4.55
CA ILE A 168 -7.98 5.49 3.53
C ILE A 168 -8.93 5.86 2.40
N ASP A 169 -9.24 7.15 2.33
CA ASP A 169 -10.07 7.74 1.28
C ASP A 169 -9.25 8.16 0.06
N ALA A 170 -9.96 8.44 -1.04
CA ALA A 170 -9.35 9.00 -2.25
C ALA A 170 -8.84 10.42 -2.00
N LEU A 171 -7.81 10.81 -2.75
CA LEU A 171 -7.27 12.16 -2.70
C LEU A 171 -8.35 13.17 -3.11
N GLY A 172 -8.35 14.33 -2.43
CA GLY A 172 -9.12 15.48 -2.86
C GLY A 172 -8.61 16.01 -4.23
N THR A 173 -9.40 16.86 -4.88
CA THR A 173 -9.07 17.42 -6.21
C THR A 173 -7.71 18.12 -6.21
N ASP A 174 -7.44 18.97 -5.22
CA ASP A 174 -6.18 19.73 -5.14
C ASP A 174 -4.97 18.82 -4.91
N GLU A 175 -5.12 17.82 -4.03
CA GLU A 175 -4.07 16.82 -3.77
C GLU A 175 -3.80 15.93 -4.98
N SER A 176 -4.87 15.55 -5.69
CA SER A 176 -4.79 14.78 -6.93
C SER A 176 -4.02 15.53 -8.00
N TRP A 177 -4.35 16.81 -8.16
CA TRP A 177 -3.67 17.68 -9.12
C TRP A 177 -2.20 17.89 -8.76
N LYS A 178 -1.90 18.17 -7.50
CA LYS A 178 -0.53 18.30 -7.00
C LYS A 178 0.31 17.05 -7.27
N LEU A 179 -0.25 15.85 -7.04
CA LEU A 179 0.41 14.60 -7.38
C LEU A 179 0.62 14.47 -8.89
N PHE A 180 -0.40 14.78 -9.69
CA PHE A 180 -0.33 14.72 -11.15
C PHE A 180 0.78 15.62 -11.72
N GLU A 181 0.84 16.89 -11.30
CA GLU A 181 1.87 17.86 -11.73
C GLU A 181 3.28 17.44 -11.32
N SER A 182 3.43 16.86 -10.12
CA SER A 182 4.74 16.40 -9.64
C SER A 182 5.36 15.32 -10.54
N ILE A 183 4.52 14.60 -11.29
CA ILE A 183 4.91 13.53 -12.20
C ILE A 183 5.02 14.05 -13.64
N ASN A 184 4.09 14.91 -14.07
CA ASN A 184 3.91 15.35 -15.44
C ASN A 184 4.78 16.57 -15.83
N VAL A 185 5.98 16.67 -15.23
CA VAL A 185 6.91 17.81 -15.34
C VAL A 185 7.47 18.05 -16.75
N GLY A 186 7.49 17.02 -17.59
CA GLY A 186 7.96 17.04 -18.97
C GLY A 186 6.85 17.15 -20.00
N SER A 187 5.60 17.43 -19.59
CA SER A 187 4.50 17.61 -20.54
C SER A 187 4.62 18.88 -21.37
N ASN A 188 3.94 18.86 -22.51
CA ASN A 188 3.82 20.03 -23.37
C ASN A 188 3.07 21.16 -22.61
N LYS A 189 3.69 22.35 -22.55
CA LYS A 189 3.14 23.52 -21.87
C LYS A 189 2.02 24.20 -22.63
N ASP A 190 1.91 23.93 -23.94
CA ASP A 190 0.92 24.52 -24.82
C ASP A 190 -0.45 23.82 -24.74
N VAL A 191 -0.52 22.65 -24.09
CA VAL A 191 -1.79 21.95 -23.82
C VAL A 191 -2.57 22.72 -22.76
N ASP A 192 -3.84 23.00 -23.05
CA ASP A 192 -4.74 23.72 -22.14
C ASP A 192 -4.78 23.08 -20.74
N ALA A 193 -4.63 23.92 -19.72
CA ALA A 193 -4.64 23.51 -18.32
C ALA A 193 -5.96 22.83 -17.92
N GLU A 194 -7.10 23.28 -18.43
CA GLU A 194 -8.41 22.68 -18.19
C GLU A 194 -8.48 21.25 -18.73
N VAL A 195 -7.87 20.98 -19.89
CA VAL A 195 -7.77 19.63 -20.45
C VAL A 195 -6.93 18.73 -19.54
N LYS A 196 -5.79 19.23 -19.04
CA LYS A 196 -4.95 18.48 -18.09
C LYS A 196 -5.69 18.18 -16.77
N HIS A 197 -6.38 19.18 -16.23
CA HIS A 197 -7.20 19.02 -15.03
C HIS A 197 -8.35 18.03 -15.24
N ALA A 198 -9.01 18.07 -16.41
CA ALA A 198 -10.07 17.12 -16.74
C ALA A 198 -9.54 15.68 -16.77
N VAL A 199 -8.39 15.44 -17.39
CA VAL A 199 -7.73 14.12 -17.39
C VAL A 199 -7.40 13.66 -15.97
N CYS A 200 -6.81 14.53 -15.15
CA CYS A 200 -6.52 14.22 -13.75
C CYS A 200 -7.79 13.86 -12.97
N LYS A 201 -8.90 14.57 -13.20
CA LYS A 201 -10.18 14.33 -12.54
C LYS A 201 -10.75 12.94 -12.85
N GLU A 202 -10.58 12.43 -14.07
CA GLU A 202 -11.00 11.07 -14.44
C GLU A 202 -10.23 9.97 -13.68
N CYS A 203 -9.10 10.30 -13.04
CA CYS A 203 -8.37 9.35 -12.19
C CYS A 203 -9.04 9.12 -10.82
N ALA A 204 -10.15 9.80 -10.54
CA ALA A 204 -11.01 9.62 -9.36
C ALA A 204 -10.29 9.70 -8.01
N GLY A 205 -9.21 10.49 -7.94
CA GLY A 205 -8.42 10.67 -6.71
C GLY A 205 -7.62 9.44 -6.28
N LEU A 206 -7.47 8.42 -7.14
CA LEU A 206 -6.68 7.22 -6.84
C LEU A 206 -5.20 7.50 -7.16
N PRO A 207 -4.28 7.49 -6.16
CA PRO A 207 -2.86 7.79 -6.38
C PRO A 207 -2.23 6.94 -7.48
N LEU A 208 -2.56 5.64 -7.54
CA LEU A 208 -2.06 4.74 -8.57
C LEU A 208 -2.51 5.17 -9.98
N ALA A 209 -3.79 5.50 -10.14
CA ALA A 209 -4.33 5.89 -11.44
C ALA A 209 -3.76 7.23 -11.92
N ILE A 210 -3.72 8.20 -11.01
CA ILE A 210 -3.08 9.50 -11.24
C ILE A 210 -1.63 9.29 -11.70
N SER A 211 -0.89 8.44 -10.99
CA SER A 211 0.52 8.22 -11.28
C SER A 211 0.76 7.59 -12.66
N VAL A 212 -0.08 6.65 -13.06
CA VAL A 212 0.02 6.06 -14.41
C VAL A 212 -0.31 7.09 -15.46
N VAL A 213 -1.48 7.72 -15.39
CA VAL A 213 -1.96 8.62 -16.44
C VAL A 213 -1.03 9.83 -16.58
N ALA A 214 -0.56 10.36 -15.45
CA ALA A 214 0.43 11.43 -15.45
C ALA A 214 1.74 10.99 -16.11
N LYS A 215 2.23 9.77 -15.87
CA LYS A 215 3.44 9.24 -16.52
C LYS A 215 3.25 9.03 -18.01
N SER A 216 2.13 8.45 -18.45
CA SER A 216 1.88 8.18 -19.87
C SER A 216 1.79 9.46 -20.71
N LEU A 217 1.32 10.55 -20.10
CA LEU A 217 1.21 11.87 -20.73
C LEU A 217 2.42 12.79 -20.45
N ASN A 218 3.47 12.28 -19.81
CA ASN A 218 4.66 13.05 -19.45
C ASN A 218 5.64 13.14 -20.65
N ASN A 219 5.18 13.73 -21.76
CA ASN A 219 5.96 13.84 -22.98
C ASN A 219 5.63 15.17 -23.69
N ASN A 220 6.65 15.96 -23.99
CA ASN A 220 6.51 17.27 -24.61
C ASN A 220 6.07 17.22 -26.08
N LYS A 221 6.13 16.04 -26.71
CA LYS A 221 5.64 15.83 -28.08
C LYS A 221 4.13 15.60 -28.16
N LEU A 222 3.47 15.27 -27.04
CA LEU A 222 2.03 15.05 -27.01
C LEU A 222 1.31 16.40 -26.97
N GLY A 223 0.43 16.62 -27.95
CA GLY A 223 -0.35 17.85 -28.09
C GLY A 223 -1.75 17.73 -27.49
N GLU A 224 -2.54 18.78 -27.60
CA GLU A 224 -3.90 18.83 -27.01
C GLU A 224 -4.80 17.69 -27.51
N ASP A 225 -4.69 17.32 -28.79
CA ASP A 225 -5.45 16.20 -29.38
C ASP A 225 -5.18 14.85 -28.70
N ASP A 226 -3.93 14.58 -28.30
CA ASP A 226 -3.54 13.35 -27.59
C ASP A 226 -4.14 13.31 -26.19
N TRP A 227 -4.17 14.46 -25.51
CA TRP A 227 -4.77 14.62 -24.20
C TRP A 227 -6.30 14.49 -24.27
N LEU A 228 -6.95 15.11 -25.25
CA LEU A 228 -8.39 14.96 -25.49
C LEU A 228 -8.77 13.53 -25.89
N LYS A 229 -7.91 12.83 -26.63
CA LYS A 229 -8.07 11.39 -26.91
C LYS A 229 -8.01 10.57 -25.63
N SER A 230 -7.03 10.84 -24.77
CA SER A 230 -6.89 10.18 -23.47
C SER A 230 -8.07 10.47 -22.54
N LEU A 231 -8.54 11.71 -22.51
CA LEU A 231 -9.73 12.12 -21.75
C LEU A 231 -10.98 11.37 -22.20
N ARG A 232 -11.21 11.28 -23.52
CA ARG A 232 -12.33 10.52 -24.10
C ARG A 232 -12.23 9.04 -23.74
N TYR A 233 -11.02 8.47 -23.82
CA TYR A 233 -10.78 7.11 -23.41
C TYR A 233 -11.14 6.90 -21.94
N LEU A 234 -10.62 7.71 -21.02
CA LEU A 234 -10.90 7.60 -19.58
C LEU A 234 -12.41 7.74 -19.25
N LYS A 235 -13.14 8.63 -19.94
CA LYS A 235 -14.59 8.84 -19.75
C LYS A 235 -15.46 7.67 -20.21
N ASN A 236 -15.09 7.02 -21.31
CA ASN A 236 -15.92 5.99 -21.95
C ASN A 236 -15.85 4.61 -21.24
N VAL A 237 -15.08 4.53 -20.15
CA VAL A 237 -14.72 3.26 -19.52
C VAL A 237 -15.76 2.78 -18.52
N ASP A 238 -16.59 3.68 -18.00
CA ASP A 238 -17.78 3.34 -17.21
C ASP A 238 -18.90 4.38 -17.39
N PRO A 239 -19.65 4.35 -18.51
CA PRO A 239 -20.69 5.33 -18.80
C PRO A 239 -21.88 5.28 -17.81
N GLU A 240 -22.04 4.19 -17.05
CA GLU A 240 -23.16 3.98 -16.10
C GLU A 240 -22.76 4.10 -14.62
N GLY A 241 -21.46 4.26 -14.31
CA GLY A 241 -20.97 4.54 -12.95
C GLY A 241 -21.10 3.39 -11.95
N THR A 242 -21.42 2.17 -12.41
CA THR A 242 -21.70 1.02 -11.55
C THR A 242 -20.46 0.20 -11.17
N GLY A 243 -19.28 0.48 -11.77
CA GLY A 243 -18.04 -0.28 -11.53
C GLY A 243 -16.71 0.50 -11.70
N GLY A 244 -16.78 1.82 -11.94
CA GLY A 244 -15.73 2.60 -12.61
C GLY A 244 -14.41 2.73 -11.89
N ARG A 245 -14.40 2.76 -10.55
CA ARG A 245 -13.14 2.91 -9.80
C ARG A 245 -12.26 1.64 -9.84
N LYS A 246 -12.84 0.43 -9.92
CA LYS A 246 -12.06 -0.81 -10.10
C LYS A 246 -11.47 -0.89 -11.51
N ARG A 247 -12.23 -0.41 -12.50
CA ARG A 247 -11.84 -0.41 -13.90
C ARG A 247 -10.75 0.64 -14.21
N ILE A 248 -10.80 1.82 -13.57
CA ILE A 248 -9.74 2.84 -13.66
C ILE A 248 -8.38 2.29 -13.18
N VAL A 249 -8.36 1.50 -12.10
CA VAL A 249 -7.12 0.87 -11.61
C VAL A 249 -6.61 -0.19 -12.61
N TYR A 250 -7.49 -1.06 -13.10
CA TYR A 250 -7.14 -2.06 -14.12
C TYR A 250 -6.60 -1.40 -15.40
N MET A 251 -7.23 -0.32 -15.84
CA MET A 251 -6.81 0.45 -17.01
C MET A 251 -5.51 1.21 -16.79
N SER A 252 -5.26 1.66 -15.57
CA SER A 252 -3.98 2.30 -15.25
C SER A 252 -2.84 1.28 -15.38
N VAL A 253 -3.12 0.01 -15.07
CA VAL A 253 -2.16 -1.06 -15.38
C VAL A 253 -2.07 -1.30 -16.89
N GLU A 254 -3.19 -1.31 -17.63
CA GLU A 254 -3.23 -1.51 -19.10
C GLU A 254 -2.54 -0.38 -19.89
N LEU A 255 -2.79 0.90 -19.56
CA LEU A 255 -2.10 2.08 -20.12
C LEU A 255 -0.59 2.08 -19.84
N SER A 256 -0.15 1.39 -18.78
CA SER A 256 1.27 1.19 -18.50
C SER A 256 1.90 0.13 -19.42
N TYR A 257 1.10 -0.81 -19.92
CA TYR A 257 1.52 -1.88 -20.84
C TYR A 257 1.41 -1.48 -22.31
N ASP A 258 0.38 -0.72 -22.68
CA ASP A 258 0.09 -0.27 -24.06
C ASP A 258 0.85 1.01 -24.45
N GLY A 259 1.84 1.43 -23.65
CA GLY A 259 2.77 2.48 -24.03
C GLY A 259 3.43 2.13 -25.37
N PHE A 260 3.00 2.84 -26.42
CA PHE A 260 3.52 2.88 -27.79
C PHE A 260 4.87 2.18 -27.97
N GLU A 261 4.90 1.22 -28.90
CA GLU A 261 6.05 0.38 -29.23
C GLU A 261 7.42 1.07 -29.03
N GLU A 262 8.32 0.32 -28.39
CA GLU A 262 9.71 0.67 -28.08
C GLU A 262 9.91 1.69 -26.95
N ASN A 263 9.59 1.32 -25.71
CA ASN A 263 10.63 1.20 -24.66
C ASN A 263 10.05 0.57 -23.38
N LYS A 264 10.75 -0.45 -22.89
CA LYS A 264 10.43 -1.25 -21.70
C LYS A 264 10.26 -0.37 -20.45
N LEU A 265 9.02 -0.01 -20.11
CA LEU A 265 8.67 0.36 -18.73
C LEU A 265 8.05 -0.85 -18.05
N LYS A 266 8.91 -1.73 -17.53
CA LYS A 266 8.49 -2.68 -16.50
C LYS A 266 8.17 -1.87 -15.25
N ILE A 267 6.88 -1.69 -14.97
CA ILE A 267 6.44 -1.23 -13.66
C ILE A 267 6.48 -2.44 -12.74
N TYR A 268 7.46 -2.48 -11.84
CA TYR A 268 7.45 -3.39 -10.70
C TYR A 268 6.58 -2.74 -9.60
N PHE A 269 5.58 -3.48 -9.13
CA PHE A 269 4.77 -3.20 -7.93
C PHE A 269 5.18 -4.10 -6.78
#